data_AF-A0A4V2M1Y3-F1
#
_entry.id   AF-A0A4V2M1Y3-F1
#
_cell.length_a   1.000
_cell.length_b   1.000
_cell.length_c   1.000
_cell.angle_alpha   90.00
_cell.angle_beta   90.00
_cell.angle_gamma   90.00
#
_symmetry.space_group_name_H-M   'P 1'
#
loop_
_entity.id
_entity.type
_entity.pdbx_description
1 polymer ?
#
loop_
_entity_poly.entity_id
_entity_poly.type
_entity_poly.pdbx_seq_one_letter_code
_entity_poly.pdbx_strand_id
1 'polypeptide(L)'
;MAGVGLTESELTFALRVKQCRQWRGWTQVGLADRLRVHGVNLDQAAIARIEKGKRRVLMIEALRLAQALETPVSQLLKSVNCDHCKDQPPAGFACPKCGAGSATA
;
A
#
# COMPACT_ATOMS: atom_id res chain seq x y z
N MET A 1 28.15 13.22 0.86
CA MET A 1 27.02 12.47 1.45
C MET A 1 26.26 11.81 0.32
N ALA A 2 26.66 10.61 -0.11
CA ALA A 2 26.00 9.91 -1.21
C ALA A 2 24.56 9.58 -0.81
N GLY A 3 23.59 10.09 -1.56
CA GLY A 3 22.18 9.81 -1.33
C GLY A 3 21.93 8.32 -1.45
N VAL A 4 21.70 7.65 -0.32
CA VAL A 4 21.26 6.26 -0.32
C VAL A 4 19.98 6.21 -1.15
N GLY A 5 19.91 5.30 -2.13
CA GLY A 5 18.70 5.05 -2.90
C GLY A 5 17.56 4.57 -1.99
N LEU A 6 16.36 4.43 -2.56
CA LEU A 6 15.26 3.79 -1.83
C LEU A 6 15.69 2.40 -1.37
N THR A 7 15.34 2.08 -0.13
CA THR A 7 15.57 0.78 0.48
C THR A 7 14.56 -0.25 -0.03
N GLU A 8 14.86 -1.53 0.14
CA GLU A 8 13.92 -2.61 -0.18
C GLU A 8 12.56 -2.43 0.54
N SER A 9 12.58 -2.05 1.82
CA SER A 9 11.36 -1.81 2.58
C SER A 9 10.53 -0.65 2.03
N GLU A 10 11.16 0.41 1.53
CA GLU A 10 10.44 1.54 0.90
C GLU A 10 9.84 1.13 -0.45
N LEU A 11 10.51 0.27 -1.21
CA LEU A 11 9.97 -0.28 -2.46
C LEU A 11 8.80 -1.24 -2.20
N THR A 12 8.91 -2.11 -1.19
CA THR A 12 7.80 -2.97 -0.76
C THR A 12 6.61 -2.13 -0.31
N PHE A 13 6.85 -1.09 0.49
CA PHE A 13 5.81 -0.15 0.90
C PHE A 13 5.10 0.50 -0.29
N ALA A 14 5.85 1.03 -1.25
CA ALA A 14 5.31 1.62 -2.46
C ALA A 14 4.43 0.64 -3.27
N LEU A 15 4.88 -0.59 -3.43
CA LEU A 15 4.15 -1.64 -4.13
C LEU A 15 2.86 -2.02 -3.40
N ARG A 16 2.90 -2.16 -2.08
CA ARG A 16 1.72 -2.50 -1.26
C ARG A 16 0.68 -1.39 -1.24
N VAL A 17 1.09 -0.12 -1.17
CA VAL A 17 0.18 1.02 -1.31
C VAL A 17 -0.58 0.94 -2.64
N LYS A 18 0.14 0.73 -3.74
CA LYS A 18 -0.47 0.57 -5.07
C LYS A 18 -1.46 -0.59 -5.12
N GLN A 19 -1.07 -1.75 -4.59
CA GLN A 19 -1.93 -2.94 -4.55
C GLN A 19 -3.20 -2.70 -3.74
N CYS A 20 -3.09 -2.18 -2.52
CA CYS A 20 -4.25 -1.89 -1.66
C CYS A 20 -5.21 -0.90 -2.31
N ARG A 21 -4.67 0.13 -2.97
CA ARG A 21 -5.47 1.10 -3.72
C ARG A 21 -6.20 0.45 -4.89
N GLN A 22 -5.50 -0.34 -5.70
CA GLN A 22 -6.09 -1.03 -6.86
C GLN A 22 -7.14 -2.05 -6.44
N TRP A 23 -6.90 -2.79 -5.35
CA TRP A 23 -7.84 -3.74 -4.77
C TRP A 23 -9.19 -3.10 -4.42
N ARG A 24 -9.17 -1.84 -3.97
CA ARG A 24 -10.36 -1.05 -3.63
C ARG A 24 -10.99 -0.36 -4.84
N GLY A 25 -10.44 -0.54 -6.04
CA GLY A 25 -10.88 0.16 -7.25
C GLY A 25 -10.64 1.67 -7.21
N TRP A 26 -9.73 2.15 -6.35
CA TRP A 26 -9.50 3.59 -6.18
C TRP A 26 -8.50 4.14 -7.21
N THR A 27 -8.76 5.35 -7.70
CA THR A 27 -7.77 6.11 -8.48
C THR A 27 -6.73 6.74 -7.57
N GLN A 28 -5.58 7.16 -8.12
CA GLN A 28 -4.57 7.89 -7.35
C GLN A 28 -5.11 9.23 -6.81
N VAL A 29 -5.96 9.91 -7.59
CA VAL A 29 -6.70 11.10 -7.11
C VAL A 29 -7.61 10.72 -5.94
N GLY A 30 -8.35 9.62 -6.04
CA GLY A 30 -9.22 9.15 -4.97
C GLY A 30 -8.47 8.79 -3.67
N LEU A 31 -7.22 8.33 -3.77
CA LEU A 31 -6.36 8.14 -2.59
C LEU A 31 -5.86 9.49 -2.04
N ALA A 32 -5.50 10.44 -2.89
CA ALA A 32 -5.12 11.80 -2.47
C ALA A 32 -6.25 12.48 -1.68
N ASP A 33 -7.49 12.38 -2.17
CA ASP A 33 -8.65 12.99 -1.51
C ASP A 33 -8.90 12.37 -0.13
N ARG A 34 -8.70 11.06 0.02
CA ARG A 34 -8.80 10.38 1.33
C ARG A 34 -7.69 10.80 2.29
N LEU A 35 -6.47 10.99 1.79
CA LEU A 35 -5.35 11.46 2.62
C LEU A 35 -5.55 12.88 3.16
N ARG A 36 -6.25 13.75 2.41
CA ARG A 36 -6.60 15.10 2.87
C ARG A 36 -7.44 15.07 4.14
N VAL A 37 -8.36 14.13 4.27
CA VAL A 37 -9.18 13.93 5.48
C VAL A 37 -8.29 13.61 6.70
N HIS A 38 -7.13 12.98 6.48
CA HIS A 38 -6.15 12.66 7.52
C HIS A 38 -5.07 13.73 7.72
N GLY A 39 -5.25 14.93 7.16
CA GLY A 39 -4.34 16.06 7.32
C GLY A 39 -3.03 15.94 6.53
N VAL A 40 -2.94 15.03 5.55
CA VAL A 40 -1.78 14.89 4.66
C VAL A 40 -2.13 15.35 3.26
N ASN A 41 -1.40 16.35 2.77
CA ASN A 41 -1.60 16.89 1.43
C ASN A 41 -0.62 16.25 0.44
N LEU A 42 -0.95 15.05 -0.01
CA LEU A 42 -0.29 14.39 -1.14
C LEU A 42 -1.19 14.50 -2.36
N ASP A 43 -0.67 15.07 -3.44
CA ASP A 43 -1.38 15.13 -4.71
C ASP A 43 -1.25 13.81 -5.50
N GLN A 44 -2.01 13.71 -6.60
CA GLN A 44 -1.97 12.54 -7.47
C GLN A 44 -0.56 12.24 -8.00
N ALA A 45 0.23 13.27 -8.30
CA ALA A 45 1.59 13.11 -8.83
C ALA A 45 2.57 12.59 -7.78
N ALA A 46 2.44 13.03 -6.51
CA ALA A 46 3.20 12.52 -5.39
C ALA A 46 2.88 11.06 -5.14
N ILE A 47 1.59 10.68 -5.12
CA ILE A 47 1.15 9.28 -5.00
C ILE A 47 1.72 8.45 -6.15
N ALA A 48 1.62 8.93 -7.39
CA ALA A 48 2.16 8.22 -8.54
C ALA A 48 3.68 8.00 -8.46
N ARG A 49 4.45 8.94 -7.89
CA ARG A 49 5.89 8.78 -7.67
C ARG A 49 6.19 7.85 -6.51
N ILE A 50 5.41 7.89 -5.43
CA ILE A 50 5.50 6.94 -4.32
C ILE A 50 5.30 5.52 -4.85
N GLU A 51 4.19 5.25 -5.54
CA GLU A 51 3.85 3.92 -6.07
C GLU A 51 4.84 3.39 -7.10
N LYS A 52 5.61 4.27 -7.74
CA LYS A 52 6.68 3.92 -8.69
C LYS A 52 8.05 3.74 -8.02
N GLY A 53 8.14 3.91 -6.69
CA GLY A 53 9.43 3.91 -6.00
C GLY A 53 10.35 5.02 -6.51
N LYS A 54 9.81 6.21 -6.77
CA LYS A 54 10.57 7.40 -7.21
C LYS A 54 10.56 8.53 -6.19
N ARG A 55 9.90 8.33 -5.06
CA ARG A 55 9.81 9.29 -3.95
C ARG A 55 9.79 8.53 -2.63
N ARG A 56 10.62 8.96 -1.68
CA ARG A 56 10.57 8.46 -0.29
C ARG A 56 9.26 8.86 0.37
N VAL A 57 8.82 8.06 1.33
CA VAL A 57 7.64 8.32 2.14
C VAL A 57 8.12 8.66 3.54
N LEU A 58 7.65 9.78 4.08
CA LEU A 58 7.94 10.13 5.48
C LEU A 58 7.16 9.21 6.42
N MET A 59 7.65 8.99 7.63
CA MET A 59 6.96 8.12 8.61
C MET A 59 5.50 8.55 8.83
N ILE A 60 5.23 9.86 8.94
CA ILE A 60 3.86 10.37 9.09
C ILE A 60 2.99 10.09 7.85
N GLU A 61 3.54 10.22 6.64
CA GLU A 61 2.83 9.90 5.40
C GLU A 61 2.52 8.40 5.34
N ALA A 62 3.45 7.54 5.77
CA ALA A 62 3.25 6.09 5.80
C ALA A 62 2.11 5.70 6.74
N LEU A 63 2.05 6.31 7.93
CA LEU A 63 0.96 6.09 8.89
C LEU A 63 -0.39 6.60 8.36
N ARG A 64 -0.43 7.74 7.69
CA ARG A 64 -1.69 8.26 7.10
C ARG A 64 -2.12 7.47 5.86
N LEU A 65 -1.19 6.98 5.06
CA LEU A 65 -1.47 6.04 3.97
C LEU A 65 -2.10 4.75 4.50
N ALA A 66 -1.54 4.18 5.57
CA ALA A 66 -2.10 3.01 6.24
C ALA A 66 -3.53 3.27 6.73
N GLN A 67 -3.79 4.42 7.36
CA GLN A 67 -5.12 4.83 7.80
C GLN A 67 -6.10 4.99 6.63
N ALA A 68 -5.72 5.74 5.59
CA ALA A 68 -6.56 5.99 4.42
C ALA A 68 -6.89 4.71 3.64
N LEU A 69 -5.97 3.74 3.63
CA LEU A 69 -6.15 2.43 3.02
C LEU A 69 -6.84 1.43 3.94
N GLU A 70 -7.17 1.80 5.18
CA GLU A 70 -7.74 0.90 6.21
C GLU A 70 -6.93 -0.40 6.31
N THR A 71 -5.61 -0.27 6.31
CA THR A 71 -4.67 -1.39 6.25
C THR A 71 -3.56 -1.16 7.27
N PRO A 72 -3.24 -2.11 8.16
CA PRO A 72 -2.13 -1.95 9.10
C PRO A 72 -0.82 -1.61 8.39
N VAL A 73 -0.05 -0.65 8.91
CA VAL A 73 1.22 -0.24 8.30
C VAL A 73 2.20 -1.41 8.17
N SER A 74 2.15 -2.37 9.10
CA SER A 74 2.93 -3.61 9.04
C SER A 74 2.61 -4.46 7.81
N GLN A 75 1.37 -4.46 7.33
CA GLN A 75 0.96 -5.17 6.11
C GLN A 75 1.45 -4.47 4.84
N LEU A 76 1.68 -3.15 4.91
CA LEU A 76 2.32 -2.39 3.82
C LEU A 76 3.83 -2.64 3.74
N LEU A 77 4.47 -3.07 4.84
CA LEU A 77 5.90 -3.39 4.86
C LEU A 77 6.22 -4.86 4.54
N LYS A 78 5.21 -5.74 4.54
CA LYS A 78 5.38 -7.17 4.22
C LYS A 78 5.49 -7.37 2.72
N SER A 79 6.50 -8.14 2.30
CA SER A 79 6.59 -8.68 0.95
C SER A 79 5.37 -9.53 0.62
N VAL A 80 5.01 -9.59 -0.66
CA VAL A 80 3.92 -10.44 -1.12
C VAL A 80 4.38 -11.88 -1.11
N ASN A 81 3.64 -12.75 -0.40
CA ASN A 81 3.96 -14.17 -0.30
C ASN A 81 3.27 -15.01 -1.38
N CYS A 82 2.24 -14.45 -2.04
CA CYS A 82 1.53 -15.13 -3.10
C CYS A 82 1.19 -14.20 -4.26
N ASP A 83 1.76 -14.46 -5.44
CA ASP A 83 1.44 -13.69 -6.65
C ASP A 83 -0.01 -13.87 -7.15
N HIS A 84 -0.68 -14.95 -6.74
CA HIS A 84 -2.03 -15.25 -7.20
C HIS A 84 -3.08 -14.35 -6.53
N CYS A 85 -3.09 -14.27 -5.21
CA CYS A 85 -4.04 -13.42 -4.48
C CYS A 85 -3.43 -12.11 -3.99
N LYS A 86 -2.11 -11.91 -4.13
CA LYS A 86 -1.37 -10.76 -3.61
C LYS A 86 -1.61 -10.50 -2.12
N ASP A 87 -1.86 -11.59 -1.38
CA ASP A 87 -2.26 -11.61 0.03
C ASP A 87 -3.51 -10.77 0.34
N GLN A 88 -4.37 -10.57 -0.66
CA GLN A 88 -5.64 -9.85 -0.58
C GLN A 88 -6.72 -10.64 -1.34
N PRO A 89 -7.12 -11.82 -0.86
CA PRO A 89 -8.29 -12.49 -1.43
C PRO A 89 -9.57 -11.69 -1.10
N PRO A 90 -10.63 -11.77 -1.94
CA PRO A 90 -11.92 -11.16 -1.63
C PRO A 90 -12.53 -11.70 -0.33
N ALA A 91 -13.36 -10.89 0.32
CA ALA A 91 -14.06 -11.30 1.53
C ALA A 91 -14.91 -12.56 1.25
N GLY A 92 -14.76 -13.58 2.10
CA GLY A 92 -15.44 -14.88 1.95
C GLY A 92 -14.79 -15.84 0.96
N PHE A 93 -13.64 -15.50 0.36
CA PHE A 93 -12.91 -16.38 -0.55
C PHE A 93 -11.52 -16.71 -0.01
N ALA A 94 -11.17 -17.99 -0.05
CA ALA A 94 -9.81 -18.43 0.19
C ALA A 94 -9.04 -18.51 -1.14
N CYS A 95 -7.78 -18.06 -1.13
CA CYS A 95 -6.89 -18.25 -2.26
C CYS A 95 -6.59 -19.74 -2.44
N PRO A 96 -6.90 -20.36 -3.59
CA PRO A 96 -6.68 -21.80 -3.80
C PRO A 96 -5.19 -22.17 -3.84
N LYS A 97 -4.30 -21.19 -4.05
CA LYS A 97 -2.85 -21.42 -4.16
C LYS A 97 -2.11 -21.33 -2.83
N CYS A 98 -2.43 -20.34 -1.98
CA CYS A 98 -1.72 -20.11 -0.72
C CYS A 98 -2.60 -20.24 0.53
N GLY A 99 -3.90 -20.47 0.37
CA GLY A 99 -4.84 -20.57 1.50
C GLY A 99 -5.16 -19.26 2.20
N ALA A 100 -4.64 -18.10 1.76
CA ALA A 100 -4.99 -16.81 2.35
C ALA A 100 -6.53 -16.62 2.35
N GLY A 101 -7.10 -16.13 3.45
CA GLY A 101 -8.55 -15.94 3.60
C GLY A 101 -9.32 -17.14 4.19
N SER A 102 -8.66 -18.29 4.42
CA SER A 102 -9.29 -19.46 5.07
C SER A 102 -9.37 -19.39 6.60
N ALA A 103 -8.82 -18.33 7.22
CA ALA A 103 -8.85 -18.16 8.67
C ALA A 103 -10.23 -17.67 9.11
N THR A 104 -11.15 -18.62 9.29
CA THR A 104 -12.33 -18.46 10.13
C THR A 104 -11.90 -18.82 11.55
N ALA A 105 -11.67 -17.81 12.39
CA ALA A 105 -11.65 -17.94 13.85
C ALA A 105 -12.02 -16.59 14.48
#